data_AF-A0A933D668-F1
#
_entry.id   AF-A0A933D668-F1
#
_cell.length_a   1.000
_cell.length_b   1.000
_cell.length_c   1.000
_cell.angle_alpha   90.00
_cell.angle_beta   90.00
_cell.angle_gamma   90.00
#
_symmetry.space_group_name_H-M   'P 1'
#
loop_
_entity.id
_entity.type
_entity.pdbx_description
1 polymer ?
#
loop_
_entity_poly.entity_id
_entity_poly.type
_entity_poly.pdbx_seq_one_letter_code
_entity_poly.pdbx_strand_id
1 'polypeptide(L)' 'MTIPVHPMLVHFPIAFYFLELILLCGWAKRQDENYLNFARFTFRLGYLFMILAIVMGFLDAGGIPGIQGRVRT' A
#
# COMPACT_ATOMS: atom_id res chain seq x y z
N MET A 1 -9.34 17.31 -15.32
CA MET A 1 -8.21 17.00 -14.44
C MET A 1 -8.50 15.65 -13.81
N THR A 2 -7.95 14.56 -14.34
CA THR A 2 -7.99 13.26 -13.66
C THR A 2 -6.97 13.34 -12.54
N ILE A 3 -7.43 13.43 -11.30
CA ILE A 3 -6.55 13.33 -10.14
C ILE A 3 -5.94 11.92 -10.20
N PRO A 4 -4.61 11.76 -10.24
CA PRO A 4 -4.00 10.44 -10.27
C PRO A 4 -4.39 9.73 -8.97
N VAL A 5 -5.14 8.64 -9.09
CA VAL A 5 -5.69 7.88 -7.96
C VAL A 5 -4.58 7.04 -7.33
N HIS A 6 -3.59 6.63 -8.13
CA HIS A 6 -2.44 5.85 -7.69
C HIS A 6 -1.64 6.48 -6.53
N PRO A 7 -1.18 7.74 -6.57
CA PRO A 7 -0.48 8.35 -5.44
C PRO A 7 -1.38 8.48 -4.21
N MET A 8 -2.71 8.53 -4.33
CA MET A 8 -3.57 8.51 -3.15
C MET A 8 -3.61 7.11 -2.50
N LEU A 9 -3.60 6.04 -3.30
CA LEU A 9 -3.65 4.66 -2.79
C LEU A 9 -2.30 4.10 -2.32
N VAL A 10 -1.17 4.58 -2.86
CA VAL A 10 0.16 4.00 -2.57
C VAL A 10 0.66 4.27 -1.14
N HIS A 11 0.15 5.31 -0.47
CA HIS A 11 0.56 5.64 0.91
C HIS A 11 0.01 4.65 1.94
N PHE A 12 -1.15 4.05 1.68
CA PHE A 12 -1.76 3.06 2.57
C PHE A 12 -0.89 1.81 2.75
N PRO A 13 -0.46 1.09 1.69
CA PRO A 13 0.39 -0.09 1.86
C PRO A 13 1.73 0.29 2.51
N ILE A 14 2.33 1.43 2.16
CA ILE A 14 3.56 1.93 2.79
C ILE A 14 3.37 2.10 4.30
N ALA A 15 2.32 2.81 4.72
CA ALA A 15 2.02 3.04 6.14
C ALA A 15 1.77 1.71 6.89
N PHE A 16 1.07 0.75 6.26
CA PHE A 16 0.84 -0.56 6.85
C PHE A 16 2.14 -1.38 7.00
N TYR A 17 3.05 -1.35 6.01
CA TYR A 17 4.35 -2.02 6.14
C TYR A 17 5.22 -1.38 7.23
N PHE A 18 5.20 -0.05 7.38
CA PHE A 18 5.89 0.61 8.50
C PHE A 18 5.28 0.22 9.85
N LEU A 19 3.95 0.16 9.94
CA LEU A 19 3.26 -0.24 11.16
C LEU A 19 3.56 -1.71 11.52
N GLU A 20 3.58 -2.60 10.54
CA GLU A 20 4.02 -3.99 10.70
C GLU A 20 5.45 -4.06 11.26
N LEU A 21 6.38 -3.29 10.70
CA LEU A 21 7.77 -3.26 11.16
C LEU A 21 7.85 -2.84 12.64
N ILE A 22 7.08 -1.82 13.03
CA ILE A 22 6.99 -1.36 14.43
C ILE A 22 6.42 -2.46 15.34
N LEU A 23 5.37 -3.16 14.89
CA LEU A 23 4.76 -4.27 15.62
C LEU A 23 5.73 -5.45 15.78
N LEU A 24 6.51 -5.77 14.75
CA LEU A 24 7.57 -6.78 14.80
C LEU A 24 8.71 -6.39 15.74
N CYS A 25 9.13 -5.12 15.76
CA CYS A 25 10.08 -4.62 16.77
C CYS A 25 9.50 -4.73 18.19
N GLY A 26 8.21 -4.42 18.36
CA GLY A 26 7.49 -4.60 19.62
C GLY A 26 7.46 -6.06 20.07
N TRP A 27 7.16 -6.98 19.13
CA TRP A 27 7.21 -8.42 19.34
C TRP A 27 8.61 -8.90 19.71
N ALA A 28 9.65 -8.46 19.00
CA ALA A 28 11.03 -8.85 19.29
C ALA A 28 11.47 -8.47 20.71
N LYS A 29 10.92 -7.38 21.25
CA LYS A 29 11.21 -6.92 22.61
C LYS A 29 10.36 -7.59 23.69
N ARG A 30 9.07 -7.82 23.44
CA ARG A 30 8.12 -8.34 24.45
C ARG A 30 7.82 -9.84 24.32
N GLN A 31 8.12 -10.45 23.18
CA GLN A 31 7.77 -11.82 22.78
C GLN A 31 6.28 -12.19 22.96
N ASP A 32 5.40 -11.18 22.94
CA ASP A 32 3.97 -11.37 23.11
C ASP A 32 3.29 -11.64 21.75
N GLU A 33 2.64 -12.79 21.64
CA GLU A 33 1.99 -13.27 20.41
C GLU A 33 0.93 -12.31 19.85
N ASN A 34 0.36 -11.42 20.67
CA ASN A 34 -0.58 -10.41 20.21
C ASN A 34 0.08 -9.47 19.18
N TYR A 35 1.32 -9.04 19.41
CA TYR A 35 2.05 -8.19 18.46
C TYR A 35 2.27 -8.90 17.12
N LEU A 36 2.54 -10.20 17.16
CA LEU A 36 2.73 -11.00 15.94
C LEU A 36 1.42 -11.19 15.17
N ASN A 37 0.31 -11.42 15.87
CA ASN A 37 -1.02 -11.51 15.26
C ASN A 37 -1.45 -10.18 14.63
N PHE A 38 -1.21 -9.06 15.31
CA PHE A 38 -1.45 -7.72 14.76
C PHE A 38 -0.54 -7.40 13.58
N ALA A 39 0.74 -7.78 13.63
CA ALA A 39 1.68 -7.61 12.51
C ALA A 39 1.19 -8.37 11.27
N ARG A 40 0.79 -9.65 11.42
CA ARG A 40 0.23 -10.45 10.32
C ARG A 40 -1.05 -9.85 9.75
N PHE A 41 -1.93 -9.32 10.60
CA PHE A 41 -3.16 -8.68 10.15
C PHE A 41 -2.86 -7.41 9.34
N THR A 42 -1.93 -6.60 9.84
CA THR A 42 -1.46 -5.38 9.19
C THR A 42 -0.79 -5.68 7.85
N PHE A 43 0.02 -6.74 7.78
CA PHE A 43 0.65 -7.22 6.55
C PHE A 43 -0.39 -7.63 5.50
N ARG A 44 -1.44 -8.39 5.89
CA ARG A 44 -2.52 -8.78 4.97
C ARG A 44 -3.26 -7.56 4.40
N LEU A 45 -3.56 -6.57 5.26
CA LEU A 45 -4.15 -5.30 4.83
C LEU A 45 -3.23 -4.54 3.87
N GLY A 46 -1.96 -4.37 4.24
CA GLY A 46 -0.96 -3.72 3.40
C GLY A 46 -0.83 -4.40 2.04
N TYR A 47 -0.80 -5.73 2.00
CA TYR A 47 -0.73 -6.50 0.76
C TYR A 47 -1.97 -6.30 -0.13
N LEU A 48 -3.17 -6.24 0.46
CA LEU A 48 -4.41 -5.98 -0.27
C LEU A 48 -4.39 -4.58 -0.91
N PHE A 49 -3.95 -3.57 -0.15
CA PHE A 49 -3.79 -2.22 -0.69
C PHE A 49 -2.66 -2.10 -1.70
N MET A 50 -1.59 -2.89 -1.58
CA MET A 50 -0.51 -2.94 -2.56
C MET A 50 -1.03 -3.42 -3.92
N ILE A 51 -1.81 -4.50 -3.95
CA ILE A 51 -2.42 -5.00 -5.19
C ILE A 51 -3.33 -3.92 -5.81
N LEU A 52 -4.18 -3.27 -5.01
CA LEU A 52 -5.03 -2.18 -5.50
C LEU A 52 -4.21 -1.01 -6.06
N ALA A 53 -3.12 -0.64 -5.39
CA ALA A 53 -2.23 0.42 -5.86
C ALA A 53 -1.54 0.04 -7.19
N ILE A 54 -1.10 -1.21 -7.35
CA ILE A 54 -0.53 -1.72 -8.62
C ILE A 54 -1.56 -1.64 -9.75
N VAL A 55 -2.79 -2.09 -9.51
CA VAL A 55 -3.87 -2.04 -10.51
C VAL A 55 -4.19 -0.59 -10.90
N MET A 56 -4.35 0.29 -9.92
CA MET A 56 -4.60 1.72 -10.19
C MET A 56 -3.42 2.40 -10.88
N GLY A 57 -2.18 2.04 -10.53
CA GLY A 57 -0.98 2.55 -11.20
C GLY A 57 -0.88 2.11 -12.65
N PHE A 58 -1.27 0.87 -12.95
CA PHE A 58 -1.36 0.38 -14.33
C PHE A 58 -2.41 1.12 -15.16
N LEU A 59 -3.57 1.42 -14.56
CA LEU A 59 -4.62 2.23 -15.20
C LEU A 59 -4.16 3.68 -15.43
N ASP A 60 -3.55 4.31 -14.41
CA ASP A 60 -3.03 5.69 -14.49
C ASP A 60 -1.87 5.82 -15.49
N ALA A 61 -1.04 4.77 -15.66
CA ALA A 61 0.06 4.74 -16.62
C ALA A 61 -0.37 4.55 -18.09
N GLY A 62 -1.68 4.44 -18.36
CA GLY A 62 -2.21 4.30 -19.71
C GLY A 62 -2.28 2.85 -20.21
N GLY A 63 -2.37 1.87 -19.31
CA GLY A 63 -2.62 0.46 -19.65
C GLY A 63 -3.95 0.23 -20.41
N ILE A 64 -4.84 1.22 -20.44
CA ILE A 64 -6.01 1.30 -21.33
C ILE A 64 -5.79 2.45 -22.33
N PRO A 65 -5.71 2.18 -23.66
CA PRO A 65 -5.59 3.23 -24.66
C PRO A 65 -6.87 4.09 -24.66
N GLY A 66 -6.79 5.29 -24.08
CA GLY A 66 -7.92 6.23 -24.00
C GLY A 66 -7.94 7.13 -22.76
N ILE A 67 -7.24 6.76 -21.68
CA ILE A 67 -7.13 7.57 -20.45
C ILE A 67 -5.71 8.13 -20.34
N GLN A 68 -5.20 8.72 -21.42
CA GLN A 68 -3.92 9.42 -21.36
C GLN A 68 -4.18 10.81 -20.80
N GLY A 69 -4.17 10.91 -19.46
CA GLY A 69 -4.01 12.18 -18.78
C GLY A 69 -2.71 12.81 -19.24
N ARG A 70 -2.82 13.78 -20.15
CA ARG A 70 -1.72 14.48 -20.82
C ARG A 70 -0.79 15.12 -19.77
N VAL A 71 0.19 14.38 -19.28
CA VAL A 71 1.34 14.94 -18.56
C VAL A 71 2.17 15.66 -19.60
N ARG A 72 1.87 16.95 -19.79
CA ARG A 72 2.72 17.86 -20.57
C ARG A 72 3.99 18.08 -19.77
N THR A 73 5.09 17.52 -20.28
CA THR A 73 6.43 18.09 -20.08
C THR A 73 6.49 19.51 -20.64
#